data_AF-A0A839NZH3-F1
#
_entry.id   AF-A0A839NZH3-F1
#
_cell.length_a   1.000
_cell.length_b   1.000
_cell.length_c   1.000
_cell.angle_alpha   90.00
_cell.angle_beta   90.00
_cell.angle_gamma   90.00
#
_symmetry.space_group_name_H-M   'P 1'
#
loop_
_entity.id
_entity.type
_entity.pdbx_description
1 polymer ?
#
loop_
_entity_poly.entity_id
_entity_poly.type
_entity_poly.pdbx_seq_one_letter_code
_entity_poly.pdbx_strand_id
1 'polypeptide(L)'
;MSEPGKGSGMGGGMGSGAGSERGWSLSATPEGEGVRLELGLPDLGGRPVTAVITLDRVEARAFARALLAAAGDATERTFVSPQES
;
A
#
# COMPACT_ATOMS: atom_id res chain seq x y z
N MET A 1 -14.55 -48.79 -23.04
CA MET A 1 -15.44 -47.63 -23.19
C MET A 1 -15.38 -46.82 -21.90
N SER A 2 -14.84 -45.61 -22.03
CA SER A 2 -15.01 -44.38 -21.22
C SER A 2 -14.73 -44.37 -19.71
N GLU A 3 -13.63 -43.69 -19.38
CA GLU A 3 -13.43 -42.95 -18.13
C GLU A 3 -14.46 -41.82 -17.97
N PRO A 4 -14.75 -41.40 -16.72
CA PRO A 4 -15.12 -40.02 -16.44
C PRO A 4 -14.08 -39.36 -15.53
N GLY A 5 -13.49 -38.28 -16.06
CA GLY A 5 -12.48 -37.47 -15.39
C GLY A 5 -12.98 -36.81 -14.11
N LYS A 6 -12.10 -36.78 -13.12
CA LYS A 6 -12.25 -35.97 -11.91
C LYS A 6 -11.21 -34.86 -11.94
N GLY A 7 -11.56 -33.75 -12.60
CA GLY A 7 -10.81 -32.51 -12.53
C GLY A 7 -10.88 -31.96 -11.10
N SER A 8 -9.82 -32.21 -10.33
CA SER A 8 -9.61 -31.53 -9.05
C SER A 8 -9.09 -30.12 -9.37
N GLY A 9 -10.02 -29.19 -9.58
CA GLY A 9 -9.70 -27.77 -9.61
C GLY A 9 -9.14 -27.39 -8.25
N MET A 10 -7.82 -27.19 -8.21
CA MET A 10 -7.14 -26.52 -7.11
C MET A 10 -7.73 -25.13 -7.03
N GLY A 11 -8.73 -24.97 -6.16
CA GLY A 11 -9.19 -23.67 -5.73
C GLY A 11 -7.99 -22.96 -5.14
N GLY A 12 -7.48 -21.97 -5.87
CA GLY A 12 -6.52 -21.01 -5.38
C GLY A 12 -7.17 -20.29 -4.21
N GLY A 13 -7.00 -20.85 -3.02
CA GLY A 13 -7.06 -20.12 -1.78
C GLY A 13 -5.94 -19.09 -1.86
N MET A 14 -6.26 -17.96 -2.49
CA MET A 14 -5.66 -16.68 -2.18
C MET A 14 -5.97 -16.48 -0.71
N GLY A 15 -5.14 -17.09 0.15
CA GLY A 15 -5.06 -16.74 1.54
C GLY A 15 -4.69 -15.28 1.53
N SER A 16 -5.70 -14.43 1.60
CA SER A 16 -5.57 -13.07 2.07
C SER A 16 -4.78 -13.21 3.36
N GLY A 17 -3.49 -12.89 3.28
CA GLY A 17 -2.67 -12.72 4.45
C GLY A 17 -3.31 -11.58 5.23
N ALA A 18 -4.23 -11.92 6.13
CA ALA A 18 -4.58 -11.10 7.28
C ALA A 18 -3.37 -11.12 8.22
N GLY A 19 -2.24 -10.63 7.70
CA GLY A 19 -1.02 -10.42 8.42
C GLY A 19 -1.08 -9.02 9.01
N SER A 20 -1.63 -8.90 10.22
CA SER A 20 -1.56 -7.73 11.08
C SER A 20 -2.23 -6.45 10.55
N GLU A 21 -3.18 -5.88 11.29
CA GLU A 21 -3.63 -4.49 11.15
C GLU A 21 -2.52 -3.45 11.50
N ARG A 22 -1.24 -3.80 11.31
CA ARG A 22 -0.08 -2.94 11.49
C ARG A 22 0.38 -2.46 10.11
N GLY A 23 -0.33 -1.49 9.58
CA GLY A 23 0.04 -0.86 8.30
C GLY A 23 -0.72 0.44 8.10
N TRP A 24 -0.18 1.32 7.27
CA TRP A 24 -0.89 2.49 6.77
C TRP A 24 -1.43 2.17 5.37
N SER A 25 -2.52 2.80 4.98
CA SER A 25 -3.06 2.73 3.62
C SER A 25 -3.02 4.10 2.97
N LEU A 26 -2.71 4.16 1.68
CA LEU A 26 -2.84 5.39 0.88
C LEU A 26 -3.60 5.05 -0.40
N SER A 27 -4.74 5.69 -0.59
CA SER A 27 -5.53 5.61 -1.81
C SER A 27 -5.53 6.98 -2.51
N ALA A 28 -5.69 6.95 -3.84
CA ALA A 28 -5.83 8.15 -4.65
C ALA A 28 -7.00 7.96 -5.61
N THR A 29 -7.91 8.93 -5.65
CA THR A 29 -9.06 8.94 -6.55
C THR A 29 -9.04 10.23 -7.37
N PRO A 30 -9.22 10.18 -8.71
CA PRO A 30 -9.36 11.38 -9.52
C PRO A 30 -10.54 12.24 -9.03
N GLU A 31 -10.33 13.55 -8.87
CA GLU A 31 -11.35 14.51 -8.44
C GLU A 31 -11.22 15.80 -9.26
N GLY A 32 -12.12 16.01 -10.22
CA GLY A 32 -12.03 17.12 -11.18
C GLY A 32 -10.73 17.08 -11.99
N GLU A 33 -10.00 18.19 -12.00
CA GLU A 33 -8.67 18.27 -12.66
C GLU A 33 -7.53 17.76 -11.76
N GLY A 34 -7.83 17.35 -10.53
CA GLY A 34 -6.87 16.96 -9.50
C GLY A 34 -7.10 15.55 -8.96
N VAL A 35 -6.65 15.31 -7.73
CA VAL A 35 -6.80 14.04 -7.03
C VAL A 35 -7.20 14.27 -5.57
N ARG A 36 -8.01 13.33 -5.05
CA ARG A 36 -8.28 13.17 -3.64
C ARG A 36 -7.48 12.00 -3.10
N LEU A 37 -6.64 12.28 -2.11
CA LEU A 37 -5.83 11.29 -1.40
C LEU A 37 -6.51 10.96 -0.07
N GLU A 38 -6.54 9.68 0.28
CA GLU A 38 -6.92 9.23 1.62
C GLU A 38 -5.78 8.42 2.24
N LEU A 39 -5.27 8.89 3.37
CA LEU A 39 -4.26 8.19 4.18
C LEU A 39 -4.95 7.61 5.41
N GLY A 40 -5.09 6.28 5.44
CA GLY A 40 -5.64 5.54 6.57
C GLY A 40 -4.54 5.12 7.54
N LEU A 41 -4.71 5.50 8.80
CA LEU A 41 -3.88 5.10 9.94
C LEU A 41 -4.79 4.34 10.91
N PRO A 42 -4.71 3.00 10.99
CA PRO A 42 -5.58 2.20 11.86
C PRO A 42 -5.32 2.47 13.35
N ASP A 43 -4.10 2.90 13.70
CA ASP A 43 -3.74 3.33 15.04
C ASP A 43 -2.79 4.55 15.00
N LEU A 44 -3.30 5.72 15.39
CA LEU A 44 -2.54 6.91 15.67
C LEU A 44 -2.84 7.40 17.09
N GLY A 45 -2.02 6.97 18.05
CA GLY A 45 -2.19 7.33 19.47
C GLY A 45 -3.42 6.66 20.09
N GLY A 46 -3.67 5.39 19.77
CA GLY A 46 -4.78 4.58 20.28
C GLY A 46 -6.10 4.79 19.55
N ARG A 47 -6.11 5.50 18.42
CA ARG A 47 -7.34 5.83 17.68
C ARG A 47 -7.10 5.75 16.17
N PRO A 48 -8.06 5.22 15.40
CA PRO A 48 -7.98 5.25 13.94
C PRO A 48 -8.17 6.69 13.42
N VAL A 49 -7.36 7.07 12.45
CA VAL A 49 -7.40 8.38 11.79
C VAL A 49 -7.32 8.20 10.29
N THR A 50 -8.17 8.92 9.55
CA THR A 50 -8.06 9.06 8.10
C THR A 50 -7.83 10.52 7.76
N ALA A 51 -6.69 10.82 7.13
CA ALA A 51 -6.42 12.13 6.57
C ALA A 51 -6.89 12.17 5.11
N VAL A 52 -7.63 13.21 4.74
CA VAL A 52 -8.11 13.44 3.37
C VAL A 52 -7.48 14.71 2.84
N ILE A 53 -6.86 14.63 1.67
CA ILE A 53 -6.15 15.75 1.05
C ILE A 53 -6.61 15.85 -0.41
N THR A 54 -7.16 16.99 -0.80
CA THR A 54 -7.46 17.29 -2.21
C THR A 54 -6.33 18.14 -2.76
N LEU A 55 -5.81 17.75 -3.91
CA LEU A 55 -4.69 18.41 -4.60
C LEU A 55 -5.09 18.71 -6.04
N ASP A 56 -4.67 19.87 -6.55
CA ASP A 56 -4.74 20.12 -7.99
C ASP A 56 -3.69 19.30 -8.76
N ARG A 57 -3.69 19.40 -10.10
CA ARG A 57 -2.74 18.65 -10.95
C ARG A 57 -1.27 18.96 -10.67
N VAL A 58 -0.94 20.23 -10.41
CA VAL A 58 0.44 20.66 -10.18
C VAL A 58 0.90 20.18 -8.82
N GLU A 59 0.07 20.35 -7.80
CA GLU A 59 0.31 19.90 -6.43
C GLU A 59 0.43 18.38 -6.35
N ALA A 60 -0.47 17.63 -7.01
CA ALA A 60 -0.41 16.17 -7.06
C ALA A 60 0.91 15.67 -7.68
N ARG A 61 1.38 16.33 -8.74
CA ARG A 61 2.65 15.99 -9.39
C ARG A 61 3.85 16.32 -8.50
N ALA A 62 3.81 17.45 -7.81
CA ALA A 62 4.85 17.81 -6.84
C ALA A 62 4.89 16.82 -5.67
N PHE A 63 3.72 16.47 -5.12
CA PHE A 63 3.59 15.49 -4.04
C PHE A 63 4.14 14.12 -4.45
N ALA A 64 3.76 13.60 -5.63
CA ALA A 64 4.26 12.32 -6.12
C ALA A 64 5.79 12.31 -6.27
N ARG A 65 6.38 13.41 -6.74
CA ARG A 65 7.85 13.55 -6.86
C ARG A 65 8.53 13.58 -5.49
N ALA A 66 7.98 14.32 -4.53
CA ALA A 66 8.49 14.37 -3.18
C ALA A 66 8.42 12.99 -2.50
N LEU A 67 7.30 12.27 -2.67
CA LEU A 67 7.11 10.93 -2.14
C LEU A 67 8.12 9.93 -2.72
N LEU A 68 8.35 9.96 -4.04
CA LEU A 68 9.33 9.11 -4.70
C LEU A 68 10.77 9.41 -4.24
N ALA A 69 11.13 10.69 -4.09
CA ALA A 69 12.44 11.08 -3.58
C ALA A 69 12.65 10.58 -2.13
N ALA A 70 11.66 10.79 -1.26
CA ALA A 70 11.71 10.31 0.13
C ALA A 70 11.78 8.78 0.23
N ALA A 71 11.10 8.06 -0.65
CA ALA A 71 11.17 6.59 -0.70
C ALA A 71 12.57 6.10 -1.14
N GLY A 72 13.20 6.81 -2.09
CA GLY A 72 14.60 6.58 -2.47
C GLY A 72 15.54 6.74 -1.28
N ASP A 73 15.52 7.90 -0.62
CA ASP A 73 16.34 8.20 0.55
C ASP A 73 16.16 7.18 1.70
N ALA A 74 14.92 6.72 1.93
CA ALA A 74 14.62 5.72 2.94
C ALA A 74 15.20 4.34 2.59
N THR A 75 15.19 3.97 1.31
CA THR A 75 15.78 2.70 0.83
C THR A 75 17.29 2.67 1.07
N GLU A 76 17.98 3.80 0.87
CA GLU A 76 19.42 3.91 1.08
C GLU A 76 19.82 3.79 2.57
N ARG A 77 18.92 4.12 3.52
CA ARG A 77 19.19 4.08 4.97
C ARG A 77 18.86 2.77 5.68
N THR A 78 18.22 1.80 5.02
CA THR A 78 17.67 0.60 5.69
C THR A 78 18.65 -0.59 5.71
N PHE A 79 19.80 -0.51 5.05
CA PHE A 79 20.81 -1.57 5.09
C PHE A 79 21.81 -1.37 6.23
N VAL A 80 21.45 -1.82 7.44
CA VAL A 80 22.43 -2.08 8.50
C VAL A 80 22.91 -3.51 8.33
N SER A 81 24.15 -3.70 7.87
CA SER A 81 24.78 -5.03 7.86
C SER A 81 24.75 -5.64 9.27
N PRO A 82 24.45 -6.95 9.44
CA PRO A 82 24.57 -7.59 10.75
C PRO A 82 26.00 -7.38 11.25
N GLN A 83 26.17 -6.83 12.45
CA GLN A 83 27.46 -6.88 13.12
C GLN A 83 27.73 -8.34 13.47
N GLU A 84 28.59 -9.00 12.69
CA GLU A 84 29.13 -10.31 13.05
C GLU A 84 29.83 -10.18 14.41
N SER A 85 29.36 -10.96 15.39
CA SER A 85 29.99 -11.14 16.71
C SER A 85 30.65 -12.51 16.79
#